data_AF-A0A948D9K1-F1
#
_entry.id   AF-A0A948D9K1-F1
#
_cell.length_a   1.000
_cell.length_b   1.000
_cell.length_c   1.000
_cell.angle_alpha   90.00
_cell.angle_beta   90.00
_cell.angle_gamma   90.00
#
_symmetry.space_group_name_H-M   'P 1'
#
loop_
_entity.id
_entity.type
_entity.pdbx_description
1 polymer ?
#
loop_
_entity_poly.entity_id
_entity_poly.type
_entity_poly.pdbx_seq_one_letter_code
_entity_poly.pdbx_strand_id
1 'polypeptide(L)' 'MRQTYGKFIVIDGTDGSGKATQTEILAQRMKRAGFDVEMADFPQYNTKSAGLIEEYLNAKFSKFYSY' A
#
# COMPACT_ATOMS: atom_id res chain seq x y z
N MET A 1 16.67 29.90 -0.14
CA MET A 1 15.32 29.35 0.15
C MET A 1 15.49 28.05 0.92
N ARG A 2 14.74 27.84 2.01
CA ARG A 2 14.83 26.61 2.80
C ARG A 2 14.00 25.53 2.09
N GLN A 3 14.64 24.46 1.62
CA GLN A 3 13.93 23.34 0.98
C GLN A 3 13.12 22.63 2.08
N THR A 4 11.80 22.54 1.90
CA THR A 4 10.92 21.81 2.83
C THR A 4 10.60 20.47 2.21
N TYR A 5 10.96 19.39 2.90
CA TYR A 5 10.62 18.03 2.49
C TYR A 5 9.31 17.61 3.15
N GLY A 6 8.48 16.89 2.41
CA GLY A 6 7.30 16.23 2.96
C GLY A 6 7.66 15.16 4.00
N LYS A 7 6.68 14.71 4.77
CA LYS A 7 6.84 13.59 5.70
C LYS A 7 6.38 12.31 5.02
N PHE A 8 7.20 11.25 5.10
CA PHE A 8 6.82 9.91 4.70
C PHE A 8 6.38 9.13 5.94
N ILE A 9 5.12 8.66 5.95
CA ILE A 9 4.50 7.99 7.10
C ILE A 9 4.04 6.61 6.64
N VAL A 10 4.44 5.56 7.36
CA VAL A 10 4.02 4.17 7.10
C VAL A 10 3.11 3.71 8.23
N ILE A 11 1.99 3.10 7.86
CA ILE A 11 1.07 2.43 8.79
C ILE A 11 1.17 0.93 8.53
N ASP A 12 1.64 0.19 9.53
CA ASP A 12 1.86 -1.26 9.46
C ASP A 12 1.20 -2.00 10.63
N GLY A 13 1.05 -3.32 10.51
CA GLY A 13 0.36 -4.18 11.47
C GLY A 13 -0.11 -5.50 10.85
N THR A 14 -0.64 -6.40 11.68
CA THR A 14 -1.11 -7.73 11.26
C THR A 14 -2.37 -7.67 10.41
N ASP A 15 -2.71 -8.77 9.73
CA ASP A 15 -3.97 -8.87 8.99
C ASP A 15 -5.17 -8.64 9.91
N GLY A 16 -6.16 -7.90 9.42
CA GLY A 16 -7.33 -7.49 10.20
C GLY A 16 -7.10 -6.34 11.19
N SER A 17 -5.89 -5.77 11.30
CA SER A 17 -5.64 -4.67 12.27
C SER A 17 -6.25 -3.31 11.90
N GLY A 18 -6.92 -3.19 10.75
CA GLY A 18 -7.59 -1.95 10.32
C GLY A 18 -6.66 -0.89 9.71
N LYS A 19 -5.45 -1.27 9.26
CA LYS A 19 -4.46 -0.36 8.64
C LYS A 19 -5.08 0.54 7.57
N ALA A 20 -5.82 -0.04 6.62
CA ALA A 20 -6.44 0.70 5.52
C ALA A 20 -7.40 1.79 6.05
N THR A 21 -8.25 1.45 7.01
CA THR A 21 -9.17 2.39 7.65
C THR A 21 -8.42 3.51 8.35
N GLN A 22 -7.37 3.21 9.10
CA GLN A 22 -6.58 4.22 9.81
C GLN A 22 -5.79 5.12 8.85
N THR A 23 -5.25 4.57 7.76
CA THR A 23 -4.59 5.34 6.69
C THR A 23 -5.55 6.34 6.07
N GLU A 24 -6.78 5.93 5.78
CA GLU A 24 -7.79 6.82 5.20
C GLU A 24 -8.22 7.93 6.17
N ILE A 25 -8.47 7.59 7.44
CA ILE A 25 -8.80 8.59 8.48
C ILE A 25 -7.68 9.62 8.64
N LEU A 26 -6.42 9.17 8.68
CA LEU A 26 -5.26 10.06 8.78
C LEU A 26 -5.18 10.98 7.57
N ALA A 27 -5.31 10.45 6.36
CA ALA A 27 -5.23 11.24 5.14
C ALA A 27 -6.34 12.30 5.07
N GLN A 28 -7.59 11.93 5.40
CA GLN A 28 -8.71 12.87 5.45
C GLN A 28 -8.47 13.98 6.49
N ARG A 29 -7.96 13.63 7.67
CA ARG A 29 -7.64 14.61 8.72
C ARG A 29 -6.56 15.58 8.27
N MET A 30 -5.49 15.10 7.62
CA MET A 30 -4.40 15.93 7.12
C MET A 30 -4.86 16.86 5.99
N LYS A 31 -5.68 16.37 5.06
CA LYS A 31 -6.32 17.19 4.01
C LYS A 31 -7.19 18.28 4.62
N ARG A 32 -8.01 17.96 5.63
CA ARG A 32 -8.83 18.96 6.37
C ARG A 32 -8.00 19.99 7.13
N ALA A 33 -6.79 19.64 7.53
CA ALA A 33 -5.85 20.56 8.17
C ALA A 33 -5.05 21.41 7.18
N GLY A 34 -5.31 21.28 5.86
CA GLY A 34 -4.67 22.09 4.82
C GLY A 34 -3.31 21.58 4.33
N PHE A 35 -2.96 20.33 4.65
CA PHE A 35 -1.76 19.71 4.10
C PHE A 35 -2.02 19.10 2.72
N ASP A 36 -0.99 19.15 1.87
CA ASP A 36 -0.92 18.31 0.67
C ASP A 36 -0.62 16.87 1.08
N VAL A 37 -1.42 15.92 0.58
CA VAL A 37 -1.42 14.53 1.06
C VAL A 37 -1.62 13.57 -0.10
N GLU A 38 -0.60 12.75 -0.32
CA GLU A 38 -0.61 11.61 -1.23
C GLU A 38 -0.66 10.30 -0.44
N MET A 39 -1.33 9.30 -1.01
CA MET A 39 -1.47 7.95 -0.44
C MET A 39 -0.90 6.91 -1.39
N ALA A 40 -0.28 5.88 -0.83
CA ALA A 40 0.13 4.68 -1.54
C ALA A 40 -0.17 3.45 -0.68
N ASP A 41 -0.67 2.39 -1.31
CA ASP A 41 -0.86 1.08 -0.70
C ASP A 41 0.08 0.05 -1.37
N PHE A 42 0.48 -0.96 -0.60
CA PHE A 42 1.35 -2.02 -1.07
C PHE A 42 0.80 -3.40 -0.65
N PRO A 43 0.95 -4.42 -1.50
CA PRO A 43 1.52 -4.35 -2.86
C PRO A 43 0.53 -3.71 -3.85
N GLN A 44 1.05 -2.97 -4.84
CA GLN A 44 0.25 -2.35 -5.89
C GLN A 44 -0.20 -3.39 -6.92
N TYR A 45 -1.17 -4.23 -6.54
CA TYR A 45 -1.74 -5.24 -7.43
C TYR A 45 -2.21 -4.61 -8.76
N ASN A 46 -2.04 -5.33 -9.87
CA ASN A 46 -2.25 -4.91 -11.27
C ASN A 46 -1.22 -3.91 -11.84
N THR A 47 -0.13 -3.62 -11.13
CA THR A 47 1.03 -2.90 -11.72
C THR A 47 2.06 -3.88 -12.27
N LYS A 48 2.82 -3.48 -13.30
CA LYS A 48 3.87 -4.34 -13.92
C LYS A 48 4.86 -4.94 -12.92
N SER A 49 5.06 -4.29 -11.76
CA SER A 49 5.94 -4.74 -10.69
C SER A 49 5.34 -5.79 -9.73
N ALA A 50 4.01 -5.97 -9.71
CA ALA A 50 3.33 -6.91 -8.81
C ALA A 50 3.03 -8.28 -9.43
N GLY A 51 3.23 -8.46 -10.74
CA GLY A 51 2.82 -9.68 -11.46
C GLY A 51 3.38 -10.98 -10.89
N LEU A 52 4.67 -11.03 -10.52
CA LEU A 52 5.28 -12.24 -9.95
C LEU A 52 4.69 -12.61 -8.56
N ILE A 53 4.37 -11.61 -7.75
CA ILE A 53 3.78 -11.80 -6.42
C ILE A 53 2.34 -12.30 -6.56
N GLU A 54 1.58 -11.74 -7.51
CA GLU A 54 0.23 -12.20 -7.82
C GLU A 54 0.22 -13.65 -8.31
N GLU A 55 1.13 -14.03 -9.21
CA GLU A 55 1.20 -15.39 -9.73
C GLU A 55 1.58 -16.41 -8.64
N TYR A 56 2.44 -16.01 -7.70
CA TYR A 56 2.78 -16.80 -6.52
C TYR A 56 1.57 -16.99 -5.58
N LEU A 57 0.90 -15.90 -5.21
CA LEU A 57 -0.26 -15.94 -4.31
C LEU A 57 -1.46 -16.68 -4.93
N ASN A 58 -1.62 -16.64 -6.25
CA ASN A 58 -2.68 -17.35 -6.97
C ASN A 58 -2.33 -18.82 -7.27
N ALA A 59 -1.23 -19.36 -6.73
CA ALA A 59 -0.79 -20.74 -6.92
C ALA A 59 -0.64 -21.17 -8.40
N LYS A 60 -0.38 -20.24 -9.32
CA LYS A 60 -0.19 -20.56 -10.76
C LYS A 60 1.04 -21.44 -10.99
N PHE A 61 2.09 -21.25 -10.19
CA PHE A 61 3.30 -22.08 -10.23
C PHE A 61 3.05 -23.51 -9.71
N SER A 62 2.06 -23.72 -8.84
CA SER A 62 1.74 -25.05 -8.29
C SER A 62 1.01 -25.94 -9.30
N LYS A 63 0.23 -25.35 -10.24
CA LYS A 63 -0.45 -26.10 -11.31
C LYS A 63 0.50 -26.69 -12.36
N PHE A 64 1.73 -26.20 -12.47
CA PHE A 64 2.72 -26.73 -13.42
C PHE A 64 3.41 -28.02 -12.94
N TYR A 65 3.31 -28.35 -11.64
CA TYR A 65 3.99 -29.50 -11.04
C TYR A 65 3.03 -30.60 -10.53
N SER A 66 1.73 -30.49 -10.80
CA SER A 66 0.79 -31.60 -10.60
C SER A 66 0.81 -32.50 -11.84
N TYR A 67 1.35 -33.71 -11.68
CA TYR A 67 1.35 -34.82 -12.66
C TYR A 67 -0.03 -35.09 -13.27
#